data_AF-A0AAE6WEA2-F1
#
_entry.id   AF-A0AAE6WEA2-F1
#
_cell.length_a   1.000
_cell.length_b   1.000
_cell.length_c   1.000
_cell.angle_alpha   90.00
_cell.angle_beta   90.00
_cell.angle_gamma   90.00
#
_symmetry.space_group_name_H-M   'P 1'
#
loop_
_entity.id
_entity.type
_entity.pdbx_description
1 polymer ?
#
loop_
_entity_poly.entity_id
_entity_poly.type
_entity_poly.pdbx_seq_one_letter_code
_entity_poly.pdbx_strand_id
1 'polypeptide(L)'
;MSIRHQRGALVEDQDWRTVPADLLQSACPWRTFRWHKGQKHYSGTYWSATMRDHVIYESRLELSRLLFADFDPAVRGIVAQPFLLKTVLEGKVRRHIPDYLLLAEQAPVVVDVKPLHRLSKPEVAITFDWTRQAVELRGWKYEVWSEPPAVELENIRFLAGYRRDWLFSPEVLEDLRGAELDGVSLRQAARCLPNRPESQVRSAIHHLLWMQSLVTDLNRPLGPSHVLRWVA
;
A
#
# COMPACT_ATOMS: atom_id res chain seq x y z
N MET A 1 -23.53 5.09 5.01
CA MET A 1 -22.35 4.18 5.02
C MET A 1 -22.41 3.33 6.27
N SER A 2 -21.90 2.11 6.23
CA SER A 2 -21.74 1.28 7.43
C SER A 2 -20.27 0.91 7.66
N ILE A 3 -19.85 0.80 8.93
CA ILE A 3 -18.48 0.46 9.36
C ILE A 3 -18.53 -0.67 10.40
N ARG A 4 -17.50 -1.53 10.43
CA ARG A 4 -17.33 -2.55 11.47
C ARG A 4 -16.17 -2.18 12.39
N HIS A 5 -16.39 -2.11 13.71
CA HIS A 5 -15.33 -1.84 14.69
C HIS A 5 -14.69 -3.12 15.25
N GLN A 6 -13.51 -2.96 15.88
CA GLN A 6 -12.72 -4.03 16.52
C GLN A 6 -13.48 -4.90 17.53
N ARG A 7 -14.58 -4.41 18.13
CA ARG A 7 -15.43 -5.21 19.06
C ARG A 7 -16.56 -5.97 18.36
N GLY A 8 -16.57 -6.04 17.04
CA GLY A 8 -17.67 -6.63 16.26
C GLY A 8 -18.93 -5.76 16.18
N ALA A 9 -18.91 -4.57 16.78
CA ALA A 9 -20.01 -3.61 16.68
C ALA A 9 -20.11 -3.08 15.25
N LEU A 10 -21.27 -3.30 14.64
CA LEU A 10 -21.64 -2.74 13.35
C LEU A 10 -22.29 -1.38 13.59
N VAL A 11 -21.71 -0.33 13.01
CA VAL A 11 -22.33 0.99 12.98
C VAL A 11 -22.92 1.18 11.60
N GLU A 12 -24.25 1.21 11.53
CA GLU A 12 -24.98 1.31 10.26
C GLU A 12 -25.44 2.72 9.95
N ASP A 13 -25.62 2.99 8.66
CA ASP A 13 -26.31 4.16 8.11
C ASP A 13 -25.81 5.52 8.61
N GLN A 14 -24.50 5.58 8.88
CA GLN A 14 -23.77 6.83 9.11
C GLN A 14 -23.77 7.69 7.84
N ASP A 15 -23.87 9.00 8.01
CA ASP A 15 -23.74 9.92 6.89
C ASP A 15 -22.29 9.88 6.37
N TRP A 16 -22.15 9.38 5.14
CA TRP A 16 -20.86 9.30 4.45
C TRP A 16 -20.15 10.65 4.40
N ARG A 17 -20.86 11.78 4.46
CA ARG A 17 -20.27 13.12 4.35
C ARG A 17 -19.62 13.61 5.64
N THR A 18 -19.98 13.05 6.80
CA THR A 18 -19.62 13.63 8.10
C THR A 18 -18.80 12.69 9.00
N VAL A 19 -18.72 11.38 8.69
CA VAL A 19 -17.87 10.44 9.44
C VAL A 19 -16.40 10.89 9.41
N PRO A 20 -15.69 11.05 10.53
CA PRO A 20 -14.29 11.46 10.52
C PRO A 20 -13.35 10.34 10.04
N ALA A 21 -12.24 10.70 9.40
CA ALA A 21 -11.24 9.74 8.90
C ALA A 21 -10.64 8.88 10.03
N ASP A 22 -10.40 9.47 11.20
CA ASP A 22 -9.85 8.79 12.38
C ASP A 22 -10.73 7.62 12.84
N LEU A 23 -12.05 7.76 12.70
CA LEU A 23 -12.98 6.68 13.04
C LEU A 23 -12.86 5.50 12.07
N LEU A 24 -12.53 5.76 10.80
CA LEU A 24 -12.28 4.73 9.80
C LEU A 24 -10.89 4.09 9.92
N GLN A 25 -9.91 4.78 10.50
CA GLN A 25 -8.57 4.21 10.76
C GLN A 25 -8.65 2.97 11.66
N SER A 26 -9.61 2.96 12.59
CA SER A 26 -9.86 1.85 13.50
C SER A 26 -10.82 0.78 12.94
N ALA A 27 -11.28 0.94 11.69
CA ALA A 27 -12.24 0.02 11.09
C ALA A 27 -11.60 -1.35 10.88
N CYS A 28 -12.37 -2.38 11.19
CA CYS A 28 -12.03 -3.74 10.83
C CYS A 28 -12.54 -4.06 9.42
N PRO A 29 -11.89 -4.98 8.70
CA PRO A 29 -12.35 -5.39 7.38
C PRO A 29 -13.81 -5.79 7.40
N TRP A 30 -14.60 -5.29 6.45
CA TRP A 30 -16.05 -5.53 6.43
C TRP A 30 -16.41 -7.02 6.39
N ARG A 31 -15.59 -7.84 5.74
CA ARG A 31 -15.80 -9.30 5.63
C ARG A 31 -14.78 -10.07 6.48
N THR A 32 -15.24 -11.13 7.13
CA THR A 32 -14.38 -12.19 7.67
C THR A 32 -14.26 -13.29 6.62
N PHE A 33 -13.04 -13.71 6.30
CA PHE A 33 -12.80 -14.74 5.29
C PHE A 33 -13.57 -16.03 5.55
N ARG A 34 -14.01 -16.67 4.47
CA ARG A 34 -14.37 -18.09 4.44
C ARG A 34 -13.52 -18.78 3.37
N TRP A 35 -12.56 -19.59 3.82
CA TRP A 35 -11.74 -20.43 2.95
C TRP A 35 -12.61 -21.57 2.40
N HIS A 36 -12.54 -21.83 1.09
CA HIS A 36 -13.17 -23.02 0.51
C HIS A 36 -12.32 -23.63 -0.62
N LYS A 37 -12.38 -24.97 -0.76
CA LYS A 37 -11.64 -25.72 -1.78
C LYS A 37 -12.10 -25.30 -3.18
N GLY A 38 -11.15 -24.89 -4.04
CA GLY A 38 -11.43 -24.44 -5.41
C GLY A 38 -11.48 -22.92 -5.61
N GLN A 39 -11.21 -22.14 -4.56
CA GLN A 39 -11.17 -20.68 -4.65
C GLN A 39 -10.05 -20.22 -5.60
N LYS A 40 -10.43 -19.49 -6.67
CA LYS A 40 -9.50 -18.95 -7.68
C LYS A 40 -8.67 -17.76 -7.19
N HIS A 41 -9.03 -17.21 -6.03
CA HIS A 41 -8.46 -15.99 -5.46
C HIS A 41 -7.53 -16.34 -4.30
N TYR A 42 -6.27 -15.91 -4.38
CA TYR A 42 -5.28 -16.07 -3.32
C TYR A 42 -5.51 -14.99 -2.26
N SER A 43 -6.22 -15.35 -1.20
CA SER A 43 -6.42 -14.49 -0.04
C SER A 43 -5.37 -14.76 1.03
N GLY A 44 -4.99 -13.73 1.80
CA GLY A 44 -3.99 -13.86 2.85
C GLY A 44 -3.85 -12.59 3.68
N THR A 45 -2.82 -12.58 4.52
CA THR A 45 -2.41 -11.43 5.32
C THR A 45 -1.01 -10.97 4.90
N TYR A 46 -0.82 -9.66 4.81
CA TYR A 46 0.44 -9.01 4.54
C TYR A 46 0.84 -8.19 5.76
N TRP A 47 2.00 -8.48 6.35
CA TRP A 47 2.54 -7.64 7.43
C TRP A 47 3.08 -6.33 6.82
N SER A 48 2.44 -5.21 7.15
CA SER A 48 2.75 -3.86 6.68
C SER A 48 3.64 -3.12 7.68
N ALA A 49 4.70 -2.49 7.19
CA ALA A 49 5.55 -1.61 8.00
C ALA A 49 4.80 -0.35 8.44
N THR A 50 3.99 0.23 7.55
CA THR A 50 3.13 1.40 7.81
C THR A 50 2.16 1.15 8.97
N MET A 51 1.49 -0.02 8.96
CA MET A 51 0.52 -0.38 10.00
C MET A 51 1.16 -1.01 11.24
N ARG A 52 2.41 -1.48 11.12
CA ARG A 52 3.07 -2.38 12.07
C ARG A 52 2.22 -3.62 12.44
N ASP A 53 1.34 -4.04 11.53
CA ASP A 53 0.40 -5.16 11.71
C ASP A 53 0.03 -5.78 10.35
N HIS A 54 -0.82 -6.80 10.37
CA HIS A 54 -1.32 -7.49 9.20
C HIS A 54 -2.49 -6.76 8.55
N VAL A 55 -2.37 -6.50 7.25
CA VAL A 55 -3.45 -6.05 6.38
C VAL A 55 -3.90 -7.22 5.51
N ILE A 56 -5.21 -7.41 5.38
CA ILE A 56 -5.76 -8.51 4.60
C ILE A 56 -5.80 -8.17 3.10
N TYR A 57 -5.72 -9.19 2.24
CA TYR A 57 -5.98 -9.09 0.81
C TYR A 57 -6.71 -10.34 0.30
N GLU A 58 -7.49 -10.21 -0.77
CA GLU A 58 -8.24 -11.30 -1.38
C GLU A 58 -7.62 -11.78 -2.71
N SER A 59 -6.76 -10.98 -3.34
CA SER A 59 -6.14 -11.32 -4.62
C SER A 59 -4.65 -10.93 -4.71
N ARG A 60 -3.92 -11.51 -5.68
CA ARG A 60 -2.52 -11.12 -5.94
C ARG A 60 -2.38 -9.67 -6.41
N LEU A 61 -3.40 -9.14 -7.09
CA LEU A 61 -3.40 -7.75 -7.54
C LEU A 61 -3.60 -6.81 -6.35
N GLU A 62 -4.48 -7.17 -5.42
CA GLU A 62 -4.61 -6.45 -4.15
C GLU A 62 -3.31 -6.51 -3.31
N LEU A 63 -2.65 -7.66 -3.25
CA LEU A 63 -1.32 -7.75 -2.63
C LEU A 63 -0.30 -6.83 -3.31
N SER A 64 -0.36 -6.68 -4.63
CA SER A 64 0.49 -5.71 -5.33
C SER A 64 0.19 -4.27 -4.91
N ARG A 65 -1.09 -3.89 -4.77
CA ARG A 65 -1.45 -2.55 -4.29
C ARG A 65 -0.97 -2.31 -2.86
N LEU A 66 -1.05 -3.32 -1.98
CA LEU A 66 -0.53 -3.25 -0.62
C LEU A 66 0.98 -3.03 -0.59
N LEU A 67 1.74 -3.72 -1.44
CA LEU A 67 3.18 -3.51 -1.54
C LEU A 67 3.53 -2.06 -1.90
N PHE A 68 2.82 -1.47 -2.88
CA PHE A 68 3.00 -0.08 -3.26
C PHE A 68 2.53 0.89 -2.16
N ALA A 69 1.40 0.60 -1.50
CA ALA A 69 0.90 1.41 -0.40
C ALA A 69 1.87 1.44 0.80
N ASP A 70 2.47 0.29 1.12
CA ASP A 70 3.40 0.18 2.25
C ASP A 70 4.79 0.75 1.95
N PHE A 71 5.13 0.86 0.66
CA PHE A 71 6.38 1.45 0.18
C PHE A 71 6.29 2.98 0.05
N ASP A 72 5.10 3.56 -0.10
CA ASP A 72 4.89 4.99 -0.31
C ASP A 72 4.94 5.77 1.04
N PRO A 73 5.95 6.64 1.26
CA PRO A 73 6.08 7.40 2.51
C PRO A 73 4.95 8.41 2.74
N ALA A 74 4.17 8.75 1.71
CA ALA A 74 3.01 9.61 1.87
C ALA A 74 1.81 8.88 2.51
N VAL A 75 1.81 7.55 2.50
CA VAL A 75 0.77 6.70 3.11
C VAL A 75 1.10 6.47 4.58
N ARG A 76 0.23 6.94 5.46
CA ARG A 76 0.35 6.85 6.93
C ARG A 76 -0.54 5.77 7.54
N GLY A 77 -1.43 5.19 6.74
CA GLY A 77 -2.33 4.14 7.20
C GLY A 77 -3.00 3.42 6.04
N ILE A 78 -3.30 2.14 6.24
CA ILE A 78 -3.87 1.23 5.25
C ILE A 78 -4.98 0.43 5.94
N VAL A 79 -6.21 0.64 5.50
CA VAL A 79 -7.39 -0.06 6.02
C VAL A 79 -8.01 -0.87 4.91
N ALA A 80 -7.98 -2.21 5.04
CA ALA A 80 -8.62 -3.10 4.08
C ALA A 80 -10.13 -3.17 4.31
N GLN A 81 -10.90 -3.16 3.23
CA GLN A 81 -12.36 -3.25 3.22
C GLN A 81 -13.02 -2.34 4.28
N PRO A 82 -12.71 -1.03 4.23
CA PRO A 82 -12.88 -0.12 5.36
C PRO A 82 -14.36 0.11 5.72
N PHE A 83 -15.26 0.05 4.73
CA PHE A 83 -16.67 0.37 4.92
C PHE A 83 -17.54 -0.09 3.75
N LEU A 84 -18.85 -0.14 3.99
CA LEU A 84 -19.88 -0.36 2.98
C LEU A 84 -20.53 0.96 2.56
N LEU A 85 -20.31 1.37 1.31
CA LEU A 85 -21.06 2.44 0.66
C LEU A 85 -22.39 1.92 0.14
N LYS A 86 -23.43 2.73 0.30
CA LYS A 86 -24.79 2.46 -0.19
C LYS A 86 -25.27 3.70 -0.93
N THR A 87 -25.90 3.51 -2.08
CA THR A 87 -26.60 4.58 -2.82
C THR A 87 -27.87 4.03 -3.47
N VAL A 88 -28.77 4.91 -3.89
CA VAL A 88 -29.93 4.56 -4.70
C VAL A 88 -29.72 5.13 -6.11
N LEU A 89 -29.65 4.25 -7.09
CA LEU A 89 -29.50 4.58 -8.51
C LEU A 89 -30.64 3.94 -9.28
N GLU A 90 -31.40 4.73 -10.03
CA GLU A 90 -32.55 4.26 -10.83
C GLU A 90 -33.55 3.42 -10.02
N GLY A 91 -33.82 3.83 -8.78
CA GLY A 91 -34.72 3.11 -7.86
C GLY A 91 -34.15 1.81 -7.29
N LYS A 92 -32.90 1.44 -7.60
CA LYS A 92 -32.23 0.24 -7.08
C LYS A 92 -31.15 0.62 -6.06
N VAL A 93 -31.17 -0.07 -4.92
CA VAL A 93 -30.10 0.05 -3.92
C VAL A 93 -28.83 -0.61 -4.46
N ARG A 94 -27.77 0.19 -4.59
CA ARG A 94 -26.43 -0.26 -4.94
C ARG A 94 -25.56 -0.26 -3.68
N ARG A 95 -24.68 -1.25 -3.60
CA ARG A 95 -23.78 -1.51 -2.47
C ARG A 95 -22.38 -1.75 -2.99
N HIS A 96 -21.40 -1.12 -2.36
CA HIS A 96 -20.00 -1.29 -2.73
C HIS A 96 -19.09 -1.22 -1.51
N ILE A 97 -18.07 -2.06 -1.49
CA ILE A 97 -17.04 -2.09 -0.44
C ILE A 97 -15.72 -1.86 -1.18
N PRO A 98 -15.07 -0.71 -0.98
CA PRO A 98 -13.74 -0.48 -1.53
C PRO A 98 -12.72 -1.48 -1.00
N ASP A 99 -11.69 -1.80 -1.77
CA ASP A 99 -10.65 -2.74 -1.34
C ASP A 99 -9.78 -2.13 -0.25
N TYR A 100 -9.38 -0.85 -0.39
CA TYR A 100 -8.58 -0.14 0.61
C TYR A 100 -9.03 1.30 0.83
N LEU A 101 -8.81 1.78 2.05
CA LEU A 101 -8.67 3.20 2.38
C LEU A 101 -7.22 3.46 2.77
N LEU A 102 -6.56 4.34 2.03
CA LEU A 102 -5.22 4.82 2.36
C LEU A 102 -5.34 6.17 3.03
N LEU A 103 -4.77 6.30 4.22
CA LEU A 103 -4.64 7.57 4.91
C LEU A 103 -3.36 8.22 4.41
N ALA A 104 -3.48 9.33 3.69
CA ALA A 104 -2.35 10.08 3.17
C ALA A 104 -2.36 11.51 3.73
N GLU A 105 -1.22 12.19 3.64
CA GLU A 105 -1.01 13.52 4.23
C GLU A 105 -2.02 14.58 3.75
N GLN A 106 -2.32 14.61 2.45
CA GLN A 106 -3.18 15.64 1.85
C GLN A 106 -4.66 15.31 2.01
N ALA A 107 -5.04 14.10 1.62
CA ALA A 107 -6.41 13.62 1.67
C ALA A 107 -6.42 12.08 1.62
N PRO A 108 -7.36 11.42 2.31
CA PRO A 108 -7.52 9.98 2.17
C PRO A 108 -7.81 9.56 0.73
N VAL A 109 -7.32 8.38 0.37
CA VAL A 109 -7.52 7.77 -0.94
C VAL A 109 -8.34 6.49 -0.77
N VAL A 110 -9.49 6.44 -1.43
CA VAL A 110 -10.29 5.20 -1.53
C VAL A 110 -9.85 4.47 -2.79
N VAL A 111 -9.46 3.21 -2.64
CA VAL A 111 -8.88 2.41 -3.71
C VAL A 111 -9.78 1.21 -4.02
N ASP A 112 -10.11 1.05 -5.29
CA ASP A 112 -10.66 -0.18 -5.85
C ASP A 112 -9.63 -0.84 -6.76
N VAL A 113 -9.38 -2.12 -6.54
CA VAL A 113 -8.40 -2.90 -7.27
C VAL A 113 -9.11 -3.74 -8.32
N LYS A 114 -8.75 -3.51 -9.59
CA LYS A 114 -9.39 -4.21 -10.70
C LYS A 114 -8.42 -4.52 -11.83
N PRO A 115 -8.40 -5.77 -12.34
CA PRO A 115 -7.63 -6.10 -13.54
C PRO A 115 -8.05 -5.24 -14.74
N LEU A 116 -7.10 -4.78 -15.55
CA LEU A 116 -7.32 -3.93 -16.72
C LEU A 116 -8.40 -4.50 -17.65
N HIS A 117 -8.33 -5.81 -17.94
CA HIS A 117 -9.27 -6.50 -18.84
C HIS A 117 -10.72 -6.54 -18.32
N ARG A 118 -10.97 -6.16 -17.05
CA ARG A 118 -12.32 -6.09 -16.46
C ARG A 118 -12.86 -4.67 -16.32
N LEU A 119 -12.04 -3.65 -16.57
CA LEU A 119 -12.45 -2.25 -16.46
C LEU A 119 -13.53 -1.87 -17.48
N SER A 120 -13.50 -2.49 -18.67
CA SER A 120 -14.46 -2.23 -19.75
C SER A 120 -15.84 -2.85 -19.52
N LYS A 121 -16.05 -3.62 -18.45
CA LYS A 121 -17.35 -4.22 -18.16
C LYS A 121 -18.32 -3.15 -17.66
N PRO A 122 -19.52 -2.97 -18.27
CA PRO A 122 -20.45 -1.91 -17.91
C PRO A 122 -20.84 -1.89 -16.42
N GLU A 123 -21.04 -3.07 -15.82
CA GLU A 123 -21.35 -3.22 -14.40
C GLU A 123 -20.24 -2.70 -13.46
N VAL A 124 -18.99 -2.83 -13.88
CA VAL A 124 -17.81 -2.36 -13.15
C VAL A 124 -17.71 -0.84 -13.28
N ALA A 125 -17.85 -0.31 -14.50
CA ALA A 125 -17.83 1.12 -14.77
C ALA A 125 -18.90 1.86 -13.95
N ILE A 126 -20.16 1.40 -14.00
CA ILE A 126 -21.26 2.00 -13.21
C ILE A 126 -20.90 2.05 -11.73
N THR A 127 -20.35 0.95 -11.19
CA THR A 127 -19.99 0.88 -9.75
C THR A 127 -18.91 1.89 -9.39
N PHE A 128 -17.89 2.03 -10.22
CA PHE A 128 -16.80 2.97 -10.00
C PHE A 128 -17.24 4.42 -10.21
N ASP A 129 -18.11 4.70 -11.15
CA ASP A 129 -18.58 6.07 -11.42
C ASP A 129 -19.31 6.67 -10.22
N TRP A 130 -20.28 5.94 -9.65
CA TRP A 130 -21.01 6.47 -8.49
C TRP A 130 -20.15 6.48 -7.23
N THR A 131 -19.25 5.50 -7.07
CA THR A 131 -18.32 5.46 -5.94
C THR A 131 -17.37 6.64 -5.99
N ARG A 132 -16.78 6.89 -7.17
CA ARG A 132 -15.92 8.05 -7.44
C ARG A 132 -16.62 9.34 -7.07
N GLN A 133 -17.83 9.57 -7.60
CA GLN A 133 -18.60 10.78 -7.30
C GLN A 133 -18.83 10.95 -5.80
N ALA A 134 -19.23 9.89 -5.10
CA ALA A 134 -19.46 9.95 -3.65
C ALA A 134 -18.19 10.30 -2.86
N VAL A 135 -17.05 9.73 -3.25
CA VAL A 135 -15.75 9.94 -2.59
C VAL A 135 -15.20 11.34 -2.88
N GLU A 136 -15.24 11.77 -4.14
CA GLU A 136 -14.71 13.08 -4.57
C GLU A 136 -15.56 14.24 -4.05
N LEU A 137 -16.89 14.09 -3.95
CA LEU A 137 -17.78 15.08 -3.32
C LEU A 137 -17.47 15.29 -1.83
N ARG A 138 -16.86 14.31 -1.17
CA ARG A 138 -16.38 14.39 0.21
C ARG A 138 -15.01 15.10 0.31
N GLY A 139 -14.37 15.40 -0.82
CA GLY A 139 -13.02 15.95 -0.89
C GLY A 139 -11.92 14.89 -0.76
N TRP A 140 -12.26 13.61 -0.91
CA TRP A 140 -11.30 12.51 -0.88
C TRP A 140 -10.90 12.09 -2.30
N LYS A 141 -9.73 11.45 -2.43
CA LYS A 141 -9.27 10.94 -3.72
C LYS A 141 -9.86 9.55 -3.96
N TYR A 142 -10.22 9.27 -5.21
CA TYR A 142 -10.66 7.94 -5.64
C TYR A 142 -9.75 7.37 -6.72
N GLU A 143 -9.23 6.19 -6.47
CA GLU A 143 -8.26 5.49 -7.31
C GLU A 143 -8.82 4.14 -7.74
N VAL A 144 -8.77 3.85 -9.04
CA VAL A 144 -8.95 2.49 -9.55
C VAL A 144 -7.56 1.98 -9.92
N TRP A 145 -7.05 1.02 -9.16
CA TRP A 145 -5.73 0.45 -9.34
C TRP A 145 -5.78 -0.83 -10.18
N SER A 146 -4.86 -0.95 -11.12
CA SER A 146 -4.72 -2.13 -11.98
C SER A 146 -3.28 -2.66 -11.98
N GLU A 147 -2.94 -3.55 -12.91
CA GLU A 147 -1.63 -4.19 -12.97
C GLU A 147 -0.49 -3.13 -13.09
N PRO A 148 0.44 -3.05 -12.11
CA PRO A 148 1.59 -2.16 -12.21
C PRO A 148 2.66 -2.73 -13.16
N PRO A 149 3.66 -1.93 -13.57
CA PRO A 149 4.82 -2.42 -14.29
C PRO A 149 5.49 -3.59 -13.56
N ALA A 150 5.71 -4.70 -14.27
CA ALA A 150 6.16 -5.95 -13.64
C ALA A 150 7.53 -5.82 -12.95
N VAL A 151 8.45 -5.05 -13.55
CA VAL A 151 9.81 -4.87 -13.01
C VAL A 151 9.79 -4.06 -11.72
N GLU A 152 9.03 -2.96 -11.71
CA GLU A 152 8.87 -2.13 -10.52
C GLU A 152 8.23 -2.91 -9.37
N LEU A 153 7.18 -3.69 -9.67
CA LEU A 153 6.55 -4.56 -8.68
C LEU A 153 7.53 -5.57 -8.07
N GLU A 154 8.38 -6.21 -8.87
CA GLU A 154 9.35 -7.17 -8.36
C GLU A 154 10.47 -6.50 -7.55
N ASN A 155 10.89 -5.29 -7.94
CA ASN A 155 11.84 -4.50 -7.15
C ASN A 155 11.25 -4.08 -5.80
N ILE A 156 10.02 -3.55 -5.77
CA ILE A 156 9.34 -3.18 -4.52
C ILE A 156 9.08 -4.43 -3.67
N ARG A 157 8.68 -5.55 -4.27
CA ARG A 157 8.53 -6.85 -3.58
C ARG A 157 9.83 -7.29 -2.93
N PHE A 158 10.97 -7.11 -3.62
CA PHE A 158 12.29 -7.40 -3.07
C PHE A 158 12.63 -6.46 -1.90
N LEU A 159 12.45 -5.15 -2.08
CA LEU A 159 12.71 -4.14 -1.05
C LEU A 159 11.81 -4.31 0.17
N ALA A 160 10.59 -4.84 0.01
CA ALA A 160 9.72 -5.18 1.12
C ALA A 160 10.39 -6.13 2.10
N GLY A 161 11.35 -6.96 1.68
CA GLY A 161 12.17 -7.79 2.59
C GLY A 161 12.95 -6.98 3.64
N TYR A 162 13.17 -5.69 3.40
CA TYR A 162 13.97 -4.78 4.24
C TYR A 162 13.11 -3.73 4.95
N ARG A 163 11.79 -3.91 5.01
CA ARG A 163 10.85 -2.91 5.57
C ARG A 163 10.80 -2.79 7.09
N ARG A 164 11.35 -3.77 7.81
CA ARG A 164 11.28 -3.84 9.28
C ARG A 164 12.45 -3.09 9.89
N ASP A 165 12.20 -1.85 10.31
CA ASP A 165 13.20 -0.94 10.89
C ASP A 165 14.04 -1.58 12.03
N TRP A 166 13.41 -2.33 12.93
CA TRP A 166 14.07 -2.96 14.08
C TRP A 166 15.07 -4.08 13.73
N LEU A 167 15.20 -4.46 12.46
CA LEU A 167 16.22 -5.41 12.00
C LEU A 167 17.54 -4.75 11.62
N PHE A 168 17.60 -3.42 11.60
CA PHE A 168 18.77 -2.65 11.18
C PHE A 168 19.39 -1.93 12.37
N SER A 169 20.72 -1.98 12.48
CA SER A 169 21.45 -1.26 13.53
C SER A 169 21.39 0.25 13.27
N PRO A 170 20.96 1.07 14.26
CA PRO A 170 20.98 2.53 14.13
C PRO A 170 22.36 3.08 13.76
N GLU A 171 23.43 2.53 14.32
CA GLU A 171 24.81 2.94 14.04
C GLU A 171 25.19 2.74 12.56
N VAL A 172 24.77 1.63 11.95
CA VAL A 172 25.03 1.36 10.52
C VAL A 172 24.28 2.35 9.65
N LEU A 173 23.04 2.69 10.03
CA LEU A 173 22.23 3.67 9.30
C LEU A 173 22.80 5.08 9.43
N GLU A 174 23.31 5.45 10.60
CA GLU A 174 23.99 6.73 10.83
C GLU A 174 25.30 6.83 10.04
N ASP A 175 26.15 5.80 10.09
CA ASP A 175 27.37 5.72 9.28
C ASP A 175 27.06 5.87 7.79
N LEU A 176 26.00 5.22 7.30
CA LEU A 176 25.58 5.33 5.89
C LEU A 176 25.05 6.72 5.53
N ARG A 177 24.33 7.39 6.43
CA ARG A 177 23.87 8.78 6.20
C ARG A 177 25.03 9.77 6.17
N GLY A 178 26.14 9.48 6.87
CA GLY A 178 27.37 10.25 6.82
C GLY A 178 28.24 9.96 5.58
N ALA A 179 27.92 8.93 4.79
CA ALA A 179 28.70 8.54 3.63
C ALA A 179 28.27 9.29 2.35
N GLU A 180 29.24 9.59 1.49
CA GLU A 180 28.98 10.13 0.15
C GLU A 180 28.47 9.01 -0.77
N LEU A 181 27.16 8.79 -0.77
CA LEU A 181 26.48 7.78 -1.60
C LEU A 181 25.83 8.36 -2.86
N ASP A 182 25.77 9.68 -2.99
CA ASP A 182 25.13 10.32 -4.13
C ASP A 182 25.93 10.08 -5.43
N GLY A 183 25.29 9.50 -6.43
CA GLY A 183 25.96 9.13 -7.68
C GLY A 183 26.76 7.82 -7.61
N VAL A 184 26.79 7.16 -6.44
CA VAL A 184 27.55 5.92 -6.25
C VAL A 184 26.72 4.70 -6.65
N SER A 185 27.35 3.72 -7.28
CA SER A 185 26.67 2.46 -7.60
C SER A 185 26.40 1.62 -6.34
N LEU A 186 25.30 0.87 -6.32
CA LEU A 186 24.94 -0.01 -5.20
C LEU A 186 26.08 -0.98 -4.84
N ARG A 187 26.84 -1.48 -5.84
CA ARG A 187 28.03 -2.30 -5.62
C ARG A 187 29.11 -1.58 -4.82
N GLN A 188 29.42 -0.34 -5.17
CA GLN A 188 30.44 0.44 -4.48
C GLN A 188 29.95 0.88 -3.09
N ALA A 189 28.69 1.32 -3.00
CA ALA A 189 28.06 1.73 -1.76
C ALA A 189 28.06 0.60 -0.72
N ALA A 190 27.85 -0.66 -1.13
CA ALA A 190 27.91 -1.81 -0.23
C ALA A 190 29.28 -2.00 0.46
N ARG A 191 30.34 -1.33 -0.03
CA ARG A 191 31.71 -1.41 0.49
C ARG A 191 32.20 -0.10 1.14
N CYS A 192 31.33 0.89 1.29
CA CYS A 192 31.73 2.20 1.81
C CYS A 192 32.13 2.18 3.29
N LEU A 193 31.72 1.17 4.05
CA LEU A 193 32.07 0.98 5.47
C LEU A 193 33.01 -0.24 5.61
N PRO A 194 34.34 -0.07 5.51
CA PRO A 194 35.29 -1.19 5.46
C PRO A 194 35.37 -2.00 6.76
N ASN A 195 34.96 -1.39 7.88
CA ASN A 195 34.94 -2.05 9.20
C ASN A 195 33.66 -2.86 9.45
N ARG A 196 32.78 -2.99 8.45
CA ARG A 196 31.50 -3.70 8.56
C ARG A 196 31.34 -4.76 7.45
N PRO A 197 30.64 -5.89 7.70
CA PRO A 197 30.37 -6.87 6.65
C PRO A 197 29.58 -6.29 5.48
N GLU A 198 30.01 -6.55 4.23
CA GLU A 198 29.35 -6.04 3.01
C GLU A 198 27.85 -6.39 2.96
N SER A 199 27.46 -7.57 3.46
CA SER A 199 26.05 -7.99 3.51
C SER A 199 25.19 -7.12 4.43
N GLN A 200 25.76 -6.65 5.56
CA GLN A 200 25.09 -5.76 6.51
C GLN A 200 24.94 -4.36 5.93
N VAL A 201 25.98 -3.85 5.27
CA VAL A 201 25.94 -2.53 4.60
C VAL A 201 24.92 -2.56 3.48
N ARG A 202 24.93 -3.61 2.65
CA ARG A 202 23.97 -3.78 1.55
C ARG A 202 22.52 -3.90 2.04
N SER A 203 22.26 -4.65 3.11
CA SER A 203 20.90 -4.77 3.65
C SER A 203 20.41 -3.43 4.21
N ALA A 204 21.28 -2.67 4.88
CA ALA A 204 20.95 -1.33 5.36
C ALA A 204 20.71 -0.33 4.22
N ILE A 205 21.46 -0.40 3.11
CA ILE A 205 21.17 0.39 1.90
C ILE A 205 19.79 0.04 1.33
N HIS A 206 19.44 -1.25 1.23
CA HIS A 206 18.10 -1.65 0.77
C HIS A 206 17.00 -1.18 1.73
N HIS A 207 17.26 -1.12 3.05
CA HIS A 207 16.35 -0.51 4.00
C HIS A 207 16.18 1.00 3.75
N LEU A 208 17.26 1.73 3.50
CA LEU A 208 17.20 3.15 3.16
C LEU A 208 16.46 3.41 1.83
N LEU A 209 16.56 2.48 0.87
CA LEU A 209 15.74 2.49 -0.35
C LEU A 209 14.26 2.23 -0.04
N TRP A 210 13.94 1.28 0.86
CA TRP A 210 12.58 1.05 1.31
C TRP A 210 11.97 2.29 1.98
N MET A 211 12.72 2.92 2.87
CA MET A 211 12.33 4.16 3.55
C MET A 211 12.32 5.39 2.63
N GLN A 212 12.76 5.24 1.38
CA GLN A 212 12.94 6.30 0.40
C GLN A 212 13.80 7.48 0.91
N SER A 213 14.71 7.23 1.85
CA SER A 213 15.77 8.20 2.17
C SER A 213 16.86 8.18 1.10
N LEU A 214 17.11 7.00 0.53
CA LEU A 214 17.83 6.81 -0.71
C LEU A 214 16.84 6.44 -1.81
N VAL A 215 17.12 6.86 -3.04
CA VAL A 215 16.35 6.48 -4.22
C VAL A 215 17.26 5.98 -5.33
N THR A 216 16.67 5.18 -6.22
CA THR A 216 17.31 4.67 -7.43
C THR A 216 16.22 4.35 -8.46
N ASP A 217 16.61 4.10 -9.72
CA ASP A 217 15.65 3.72 -10.76
C ASP A 217 15.09 2.31 -10.50
N LEU A 218 13.78 2.20 -10.26
CA LEU A 218 13.09 0.92 -10.05
C LEU A 218 12.42 0.38 -11.33
N ASN A 219 12.56 1.05 -12.48
CA ASN A 219 11.94 0.61 -13.74
C ASN A 219 12.71 -0.50 -14.47
N ARG A 220 13.92 -0.82 -14.00
CA ARG A 220 14.75 -1.93 -14.49
C ARG A 220 15.12 -2.86 -13.32
N PRO A 221 15.43 -4.14 -13.57
CA PRO A 221 15.71 -5.09 -12.48
C PRO A 221 16.83 -4.58 -11.55
N LEU A 222 16.53 -4.46 -10.26
CA LEU A 222 17.46 -3.92 -9.27
C LEU A 222 18.74 -4.75 -9.25
N GLY A 223 19.88 -4.07 -9.29
CA GLY A 223 21.16 -4.72 -9.49
C GLY A 223 22.35 -3.82 -9.15
N PRO A 224 23.57 -4.38 -9.16
CA PRO A 224 24.76 -3.73 -8.62
C PRO A 224 25.16 -2.40 -9.29
N SER A 225 24.70 -2.16 -10.52
CA SER A 225 24.97 -0.94 -11.30
C SER A 225 23.98 0.20 -11.04
N HIS A 226 22.98 -0.02 -10.19
CA HIS A 226 22.02 1.03 -9.82
C HIS A 226 22.73 2.14 -9.08
N VAL A 227 22.48 3.37 -9.50
CA VAL A 227 23.06 4.57 -8.90
C VAL A 227 22.13 5.06 -7.80
N LEU A 228 22.69 5.31 -6.63
CA LEU A 228 21.97 5.82 -5.47
C LEU A 228 21.95 7.35 -5.50
N ARG A 229 20.85 7.93 -5.01
CA ARG A 229 20.71 9.36 -4.76
C ARG A 229 20.05 9.58 -3.41
N TRP A 230 20.47 10.60 -2.68
CA TRP A 230 19.73 11.04 -1.51
C TRP A 230 18.49 11.82 -1.96
N VAL A 231 17.38 11.66 -1.24
CA VAL A 231 16.22 12.54 -1.43
C VAL A 231 16.53 13.91 -0.82
N ALA A 232 16.27 14.96 -1.59
CA ALA A 232 16.49 16.36 -1.20
C ALA A 232 15.41 16.88 -0.24
#